data_AF-A0A662VWG1-F1
#
_entry.id   AF-A0A662VWG1-F1
#
_cell.length_a   1.000
_cell.length_b   1.000
_cell.length_c   1.000
_cell.angle_alpha   90.00
_cell.angle_beta   90.00
_cell.angle_gamma   90.00
#
_symmetry.space_group_name_H-M   'P 1'
#
loop_
_entity.id
_entity.type
_entity.pdbx_description
1 polymer ?
#
loop_
_entity_poly.entity_id
_entity_poly.type
_entity_poly.pdbx_seq_one_letter_code
_entity_poly.pdbx_strand_id
1 'polypeptide(L)'
;MGKLAVELGMWILFESVEGKFRFTGVSKSIAEGRRRTKDLETYLLAQGRFSHLIQKEIDEIKKFVAKKWKKLTKMLDGEVDAIVKSYL
;
A
#
# COMPACT_ATOMS: atom_id res chain seq x y z
N MET A 1 -8.85 7.78 10.90
CA MET A 1 -8.80 6.67 9.91
C MET A 1 -7.86 6.91 8.73
N GLY A 2 -7.80 8.12 8.14
CA GLY A 2 -6.99 8.38 6.93
C GLY A 2 -5.48 8.11 7.07
N LYS A 3 -4.83 8.60 8.13
CA LYS A 3 -3.41 8.32 8.41
C LYS A 3 -3.12 6.82 8.47
N LEU A 4 -3.98 6.06 9.16
CA LEU A 4 -3.81 4.61 9.34
C LEU A 4 -3.93 3.85 8.01
N ALA A 5 -4.85 4.24 7.13
CA ALA A 5 -4.98 3.65 5.79
C ALA A 5 -3.69 3.77 4.96
N VAL A 6 -2.96 4.88 5.11
CA VAL A 6 -1.66 5.11 4.46
C VAL A 6 -0.56 4.28 5.10
N GLU A 7 -0.50 4.24 6.44
CA GLU A 7 0.50 3.44 7.18
C GLU A 7 0.41 1.93 6.91
N LEU A 8 -0.78 1.46 6.55
CA LEU A 8 -1.06 0.07 6.17
C LEU A 8 -0.81 -0.21 4.68
N GLY A 9 -0.51 0.82 3.88
CA GLY A 9 -0.36 0.69 2.43
C GLY A 9 -1.65 0.45 1.66
N MET A 10 -2.82 0.53 2.30
CA MET A 10 -4.13 0.42 1.63
C MET A 10 -4.41 1.66 0.77
N TRP A 11 -3.98 2.83 1.25
CA TRP A 11 -3.99 4.08 0.50
C TRP A 11 -2.56 4.47 0.12
N ILE A 12 -2.27 4.51 -1.18
CA ILE A 12 -0.92 4.74 -1.71
C ILE A 12 -0.83 6.20 -2.13
N LEU A 13 0.07 6.95 -1.49
CA LEU A 13 0.37 8.34 -1.80
C LEU A 13 1.42 8.42 -2.90
N PHE A 14 1.10 9.14 -3.95
CA PHE A 14 1.97 9.42 -5.08
C PHE A 14 1.61 10.77 -5.69
N GLU A 15 2.52 11.28 -6.50
CA GLU A 15 2.31 12.45 -7.35
C GLU A 15 2.74 12.10 -8.77
N SER A 16 2.08 12.73 -9.75
CA SER A 16 2.47 12.71 -11.14
C SER A 16 2.68 14.15 -11.59
N VAL A 17 3.93 14.54 -11.80
CA VAL A 17 4.31 15.90 -12.18
C VAL A 17 5.05 15.84 -13.51
N GLU A 18 4.56 16.54 -14.52
CA GLU A 18 5.17 16.57 -15.87
C GLU A 18 5.37 15.16 -16.47
N GLY A 19 4.42 14.25 -16.22
CA GLY A 19 4.49 12.86 -16.69
C GLY A 19 5.41 11.95 -15.87
N LYS A 20 6.09 12.48 -14.84
CA LYS A 20 6.92 11.70 -13.92
C LYS A 20 6.15 11.29 -12.67
N PHE A 21 6.10 9.99 -12.41
CA PHE A 21 5.41 9.40 -11.27
C PHE A 21 6.38 9.10 -10.13
N ARG A 22 6.05 9.52 -8.91
CA ARG A 22 6.80 9.20 -7.69
C ARG A 22 5.89 8.95 -6.49
N PHE A 23 6.31 8.07 -5.58
CA PHE A 23 5.66 7.94 -4.28
C PHE A 23 6.02 9.11 -3.37
N THR A 24 5.12 9.45 -2.45
CA THR A 24 5.33 10.54 -1.47
C THR A 24 5.09 10.08 -0.03
N GLY A 25 5.65 10.83 0.92
CA GLY A 25 5.46 10.64 2.36
C GLY A 25 5.67 9.19 2.82
N VAL A 26 4.70 8.67 3.58
CA VAL A 26 4.74 7.32 4.15
C VAL A 26 4.79 6.24 3.07
N SER A 27 4.12 6.43 1.93
CA SER A 27 4.14 5.44 0.84
C SER A 27 5.52 5.35 0.19
N LYS A 28 6.27 6.45 0.12
CA LYS A 28 7.68 6.42 -0.30
C LYS A 28 8.54 5.59 0.69
N SER A 29 8.41 5.85 2.00
CA SER A 29 9.13 5.06 3.02
C SER A 29 8.79 3.57 2.98
N ILE A 30 7.54 3.21 2.69
CA ILE A 30 7.12 1.82 2.51
C ILE A 30 7.77 1.21 1.26
N ALA A 31 7.73 1.92 0.13
CA ALA A 31 8.30 1.44 -1.15
C ALA A 31 9.81 1.21 -1.09
N GLU A 32 10.53 2.02 -0.32
CA GLU A 32 11.99 1.92 -0.12
C GLU A 32 12.36 0.90 0.99
N GLY A 33 11.38 0.21 1.57
CA GLY A 33 11.61 -0.75 2.66
C GLY A 33 12.00 -0.12 4.01
N ARG A 34 12.00 1.22 4.12
CA ARG A 34 12.30 1.97 5.36
C ARG A 34 11.18 1.87 6.40
N ARG A 35 10.00 1.39 6.00
CA ARG A 35 8.85 1.20 6.89
C ARG A 35 8.09 -0.07 6.53
N ARG A 36 7.83 -0.91 7.52
CA ARG A 36 6.91 -2.06 7.38
C ARG A 36 5.46 -1.60 7.48
N THR A 37 4.59 -2.20 6.67
CA THR A 37 3.14 -2.05 6.81
C THR A 37 2.66 -2.79 8.07
N LYS A 38 1.68 -2.23 8.76
CA LYS A 38 0.95 -2.93 9.83
C LYS A 38 0.04 -4.01 9.21
N ASP A 39 -0.52 -4.88 10.05
CA ASP A 39 -1.50 -5.88 9.58
C ASP A 39 -2.82 -5.21 9.13
N LEU A 40 -3.20 -5.48 7.87
CA LEU A 40 -4.39 -4.92 7.23
C LEU A 40 -5.68 -5.44 7.83
N GLU A 41 -5.68 -6.67 8.31
CA GLU A 41 -6.86 -7.34 8.84
C GLU A 41 -7.36 -6.66 10.12
N THR A 42 -6.46 -6.40 11.05
CA THR A 42 -6.75 -5.65 12.29
C THR A 42 -7.43 -4.29 12.00
N TYR A 43 -7.03 -3.62 10.91
CA TYR A 43 -7.61 -2.34 10.51
C TYR A 43 -8.98 -2.45 9.84
N LEU A 44 -9.20 -3.48 9.02
CA LEU A 44 -10.48 -3.72 8.39
C LEU A 44 -11.53 -4.05 9.45
N LEU A 45 -11.24 -5.01 10.32
CA LEU A 45 -12.18 -5.47 11.35
C LEU A 45 -12.53 -4.40 12.40
N ALA A 46 -11.65 -3.41 12.61
CA ALA A 46 -11.92 -2.25 13.48
C ALA A 46 -12.96 -1.27 12.90
N GLN A 47 -13.40 -1.42 11.65
CA GLN A 47 -14.37 -0.54 11.00
C GLN A 47 -15.71 -1.26 10.82
N GLY A 48 -16.79 -0.68 11.34
CA GLY A 48 -18.13 -1.29 11.24
C GLY A 48 -18.59 -1.60 9.81
N ARG A 49 -18.13 -0.85 8.80
CA ARG A 49 -18.43 -1.13 7.39
C ARG A 49 -17.80 -2.41 6.83
N PHE A 50 -16.83 -2.99 7.53
CA PHE A 50 -16.09 -4.19 7.15
C PHE A 50 -16.24 -5.32 8.16
N SER A 51 -17.09 -5.16 9.19
CA SER A 51 -17.28 -6.16 10.24
C SER A 51 -17.89 -7.48 9.75
N HIS A 52 -18.51 -7.47 8.57
CA HIS A 52 -19.10 -8.65 7.94
C HIS A 52 -18.10 -9.46 7.09
N LEU A 53 -16.89 -8.95 6.87
CA LEU A 53 -15.92 -9.61 6.02
C LEU A 53 -15.45 -10.93 6.64
N ILE A 54 -15.40 -11.98 5.84
CA ILE A 54 -14.78 -13.26 6.21
C ILE A 54 -13.30 -13.29 5.81
N GLN A 55 -12.54 -14.23 6.38
CA GLN A 55 -11.10 -14.36 6.12
C GLN A 55 -10.76 -14.40 4.62
N LYS A 56 -11.55 -15.13 3.83
CA LYS A 56 -11.35 -15.24 2.39
C LYS A 56 -11.40 -13.87 1.69
N GLU A 57 -12.35 -13.01 2.06
CA GLU A 57 -12.50 -11.67 1.48
C GLU A 57 -11.37 -10.75 1.94
N ILE A 58 -10.95 -10.87 3.20
CA ILE A 58 -9.78 -10.14 3.75
C ILE A 58 -8.52 -10.51 2.98
N ASP A 59 -8.32 -11.80 2.66
CA ASP A 59 -7.18 -12.27 1.88
C ASP A 59 -7.24 -11.77 0.42
N GLU A 60 -8.43 -11.68 -0.17
CA GLU A 60 -8.63 -11.07 -1.49
C GLU A 60 -8.29 -9.58 -1.49
N ILE A 61 -8.64 -8.84 -0.43
CA ILE A 61 -8.25 -7.44 -0.26
C ILE A 61 -6.73 -7.30 -0.10
N LYS A 62 -6.09 -8.16 0.73
CA LYS A 62 -4.63 -8.20 0.87
C LYS A 62 -3.95 -8.40 -0.49
N LYS A 63 -4.43 -9.36 -1.30
CA LYS A 63 -3.94 -9.62 -2.67
C LYS A 63 -4.19 -8.44 -3.63
N PHE A 64 -5.32 -7.75 -3.49
CA PHE A 64 -5.62 -6.57 -4.30
C PHE A 64 -4.65 -5.41 -3.99
N VAL A 65 -4.43 -5.10 -2.71
CA VAL A 65 -3.47 -4.08 -2.27
C VAL A 65 -2.07 -4.42 -2.79
N ALA A 66 -1.66 -5.67 -2.65
CA ALA A 66 -0.42 -6.20 -3.18
C ALA A 66 -0.24 -5.96 -4.69
N LYS A 67 -1.25 -6.34 -5.48
CA LYS A 67 -1.26 -6.12 -6.93
C LYS A 67 -1.18 -4.64 -7.28
N LYS A 68 -1.84 -3.77 -6.52
CA LYS A 68 -1.81 -2.31 -6.72
C LYS A 68 -0.41 -1.74 -6.49
N TRP A 69 0.26 -2.12 -5.40
CA TRP A 69 1.67 -1.75 -5.16
C TRP A 69 2.59 -2.21 -6.29
N LYS A 70 2.47 -3.47 -6.72
CA LYS A 70 3.25 -4.01 -7.85
C LYS A 70 3.01 -3.23 -9.14
N LYS A 71 1.76 -2.84 -9.43
CA LYS A 71 1.42 -2.04 -10.62
C LYS A 71 2.03 -0.65 -10.55
N LEU A 72 1.86 0.07 -9.44
CA LEU A 72 2.37 1.44 -9.29
C LEU A 72 3.89 1.49 -9.28
N THR A 73 4.54 0.49 -8.69
CA THR A 73 6.02 0.39 -8.69
C THR A 73 6.58 0.29 -10.10
N LYS A 74 5.89 -0.40 -11.02
CA LYS A 74 6.30 -0.47 -12.43
C LYS A 74 6.21 0.87 -13.17
N MET A 75 5.49 1.84 -12.61
CA MET A 75 5.32 3.17 -13.19
C MET A 75 6.36 4.18 -12.65
N LEU A 76 7.26 3.76 -11.75
CA LEU A 76 8.27 4.63 -11.18
C LEU A 76 9.36 4.96 -12.22
N ASP A 77 9.70 6.24 -12.31
CA ASP A 77 10.76 6.76 -13.18
C ASP A 77 12.13 6.68 -12.50
N GLY A 78 12.58 5.45 -12.16
CA GLY A 78 13.91 5.20 -11.60
C GLY A 78 14.21 5.79 -10.20
N GLU A 79 13.29 6.54 -9.58
CA GLU A 79 13.51 7.22 -8.30
C GLU A 79 13.54 6.30 -7.06
N VAL A 80 13.05 5.07 -7.16
CA VAL A 80 13.06 4.11 -6.04
C VAL A 80 14.01 2.99 -6.41
N ASP A 81 15.20 3.02 -5.80
CA ASP A 81 16.12 1.89 -5.84
C ASP A 81 15.37 0.63 -5.41
N ALA A 82 15.37 -0.34 -6.32
CA ALA A 82 14.44 -1.46 -6.34
C ALA A 82 14.47 -2.32 -5.06
N ILE A 83 13.53 -2.10 -4.13
CA ILE A 83 13.19 -3.09 -3.09
C ILE A 83 11.66 -3.17 -2.88
N VAL A 84 10.93 -3.52 -3.94
CA VAL A 84 9.56 -4.05 -3.80
C VAL A 84 9.55 -5.58 -3.73
N LYS A 85 10.71 -6.22 -3.77
CA LYS A 85 10.83 -7.69 -3.79
C LYS A 85 10.56 -8.39 -2.45
N SER A 86 10.51 -7.68 -1.31
CA SER A 86 10.50 -8.36 0.00
C SER A 86 9.20 -8.27 0.80
N TYR A 87 8.12 -7.66 0.29
CA TYR A 87 6.94 -7.39 1.11
C TYR A 87 5.59 -7.78 0.51
N LEU A 88 5.59 -8.73 -0.43
CA LEU A 88 4.39 -9.50 -0.81
C LEU A 88 4.67 -10.99 -0.76
#